data_AF-A0A968I3Y6-F1
#
_entry.id   AF-A0A968I3Y6-F1
#
_cell.length_a   1.000
_cell.length_b   1.000
_cell.length_c   1.000
_cell.angle_alpha   90.00
_cell.angle_beta   90.00
_cell.angle_gamma   90.00
#
_symmetry.space_group_name_H-M   'P 1'
#
loop_
_entity.id
_entity.type
_entity.pdbx_description
1 polymer ?
#
loop_
_entity_poly.entity_id
_entity_poly.type
_entity_poly.pdbx_seq_one_letter_code
_entity_poly.pdbx_strand_id
1 'polypeptide(L)'
;MPYVAGLDTVVNVVSLTLYELYRRPELLARVQTESRVVLEAGFPPEAMRDLKTLHAAVLETMRYHTIANSRTGTRRRISSSISTRSKPAKS
;
A
#
# COMPACT_ATOMS: atom_id res chain seq x y z
N MET A 1 -25.30 -5.30 -0.02
CA MET A 1 -24.60 -6.51 -0.51
C MET A 1 -23.16 -6.51 0.03
N PRO A 2 -22.91 -6.98 1.26
CA PRO A 2 -21.58 -6.93 1.90
C PRO A 2 -20.52 -7.84 1.26
N TYR A 3 -20.91 -8.80 0.41
CA TYR A 3 -20.00 -9.68 -0.31
C TYR A 3 -19.16 -8.96 -1.38
N VAL A 4 -19.76 -7.98 -2.07
CA VAL A 4 -19.12 -7.32 -3.23
C VAL A 4 -17.91 -6.48 -2.81
N ALA A 5 -17.96 -5.85 -1.63
CA ALA A 5 -16.88 -5.01 -1.13
C ALA A 5 -15.61 -5.82 -0.78
N GLY A 6 -15.77 -7.02 -0.21
CA GLY A 6 -14.65 -7.92 0.07
C GLY A 6 -14.08 -8.56 -1.20
N LEU A 7 -14.93 -8.85 -2.18
CA LEU A 7 -14.51 -9.47 -3.43
C LEU A 7 -13.62 -8.53 -4.26
N ASP A 8 -14.06 -7.30 -4.53
CA ASP A 8 -13.33 -6.36 -5.39
C ASP A 8 -11.94 -6.00 -4.82
N THR A 9 -11.86 -5.77 -3.51
CA THR A 9 -10.61 -5.47 -2.82
C THR A 9 -9.64 -6.64 -2.85
N VAL A 10 -10.10 -7.87 -2.57
CA VAL A 10 -9.25 -9.06 -2.61
C VAL A 10 -8.76 -9.35 -4.03
N VAL A 11 -9.64 -9.29 -5.04
CA VAL A 11 -9.28 -9.53 -6.44
C VAL A 11 -8.21 -8.54 -6.91
N ASN A 12 -8.35 -7.26 -6.57
CA ASN A 12 -7.38 -6.25 -6.94
C ASN A 12 -6.01 -6.50 -6.30
N VAL A 13 -5.98 -6.80 -5.00
CA VAL A 13 -4.71 -7.07 -4.29
C VAL A 13 -4.00 -8.30 -4.83
N VAL A 14 -4.74 -9.39 -5.07
CA VAL A 14 -4.17 -10.62 -5.65
C VAL A 14 -3.63 -10.37 -7.06
N SER A 15 -4.40 -9.69 -7.90
CA SER A 15 -3.99 -9.40 -9.29
C SER A 15 -2.73 -8.54 -9.35
N LEU A 16 -2.63 -7.50 -8.53
CA LEU A 16 -1.46 -6.63 -8.45
C LEU A 16 -0.25 -7.36 -7.85
N THR A 17 -0.46 -8.23 -6.86
CA THR A 17 0.62 -9.03 -6.27
C THR A 17 1.20 -9.98 -7.31
N LEU A 18 0.34 -10.67 -8.06
CA LEU A 18 0.78 -11.54 -9.17
C LEU A 18 1.54 -10.75 -10.23
N TYR A 19 1.05 -9.58 -10.62
CA TYR A 19 1.74 -8.71 -11.57
C TYR A 19 3.15 -8.34 -11.11
N GLU A 20 3.33 -7.92 -9.85
CA GLU A 20 4.66 -7.58 -9.31
C GLU A 20 5.58 -8.80 -9.20
N LEU A 21 5.04 -9.98 -8.87
CA LEU A 21 5.80 -11.23 -8.81
C LEU A 21 6.28 -11.66 -10.21
N TYR A 22 5.43 -11.61 -11.23
CA TYR A 22 5.81 -11.96 -12.60
C TYR A 22 6.87 -11.04 -13.19
N ARG A 23 6.94 -9.77 -12.73
CA ARG A 23 8.01 -8.84 -13.11
C ARG A 23 9.36 -9.13 -12.44
N ARG A 24 9.36 -9.94 -11.37
CA ARG A 24 10.55 -10.24 -10.55
C ARG A 24 10.72 -11.76 -10.43
N PRO A 25 11.25 -12.44 -11.45
CA PRO A 25 11.30 -13.90 -11.52
C PRO A 25 12.05 -14.53 -10.34
N GLU A 26 13.09 -13.86 -9.80
CA GLU A 26 13.82 -14.32 -8.62
C GLU A 26 12.94 -14.37 -7.36
N LEU A 27 12.10 -13.33 -7.17
CA LEU A 27 11.16 -13.27 -6.05
C LEU A 27 10.06 -14.32 -6.22
N LEU A 28 9.56 -14.49 -7.45
CA LEU A 28 8.57 -15.52 -7.77
C LEU A 28 9.10 -16.93 -7.44
N ALA A 29 10.33 -17.26 -7.83
CA ALA A 29 10.93 -18.55 -7.53
C ALA A 29 11.05 -18.80 -6.01
N ARG A 30 11.38 -17.76 -5.25
CA ARG A 30 11.48 -17.82 -3.79
C ARG A 30 10.12 -18.07 -3.13
N VAL A 31 9.08 -17.34 -3.57
CA VAL A 31 7.69 -17.52 -3.12
C VAL A 31 7.17 -18.90 -3.48
N GLN A 32 7.44 -19.40 -4.69
CA GLN A 32 7.03 -20.74 -5.10
C GLN A 32 7.69 -21.83 -4.24
N THR A 33 8.98 -21.68 -3.93
CA THR A 33 9.71 -22.62 -3.07
C THR A 33 9.11 -22.64 -1.67
N GLU A 34 8.92 -21.46 -1.06
CA GLU A 34 8.27 -21.31 0.25
C GLU A 34 6.87 -21.93 0.28
N SER A 35 6.08 -21.67 -0.77
CA SER A 35 4.69 -22.15 -0.88
C SER A 35 4.63 -23.67 -1.05
N ARG A 36 5.55 -24.28 -1.82
CA ARG A 36 5.58 -25.74 -2.04
C ARG A 36 5.77 -26.49 -0.73
N VAL A 37 6.71 -26.04 0.11
CA VAL A 37 6.97 -26.65 1.42
C VAL A 37 5.71 -26.69 2.28
N VAL A 38 4.95 -25.59 2.31
CA VAL A 38 3.70 -25.50 3.09
C VAL A 38 2.58 -26.33 2.47
N LEU A 39 2.47 -26.38 1.14
CA LEU A 39 1.47 -27.18 0.42
C LEU A 39 1.70 -28.68 0.63
N GLU A 40 2.95 -29.14 0.54
CA GLU A 40 3.31 -30.55 0.75
C GLU A 40 3.02 -31.01 2.18
N ALA A 41 3.07 -30.09 3.15
CA ALA A 41 2.68 -30.34 4.54
C ALA A 41 1.15 -30.33 4.80
N GLY A 42 0.32 -30.14 3.76
CA GLY A 42 -1.14 -30.17 3.86
C GLY A 42 -1.81 -28.84 4.21
N PHE A 43 -1.06 -27.73 4.17
CA PHE A 43 -1.56 -26.36 4.39
C PHE A 43 -2.39 -26.18 5.69
N PRO A 44 -1.82 -26.48 6.88
CA PRO A 44 -2.50 -26.18 8.14
C PRO A 44 -2.61 -24.65 8.32
N PRO A 45 -3.67 -24.14 8.96
CA PRO A 45 -3.89 -22.69 9.15
C PRO A 45 -2.70 -21.98 9.80
N GLU A 46 -1.98 -22.66 10.68
CA GLU A 46 -0.82 -22.13 11.40
C GLU A 46 0.36 -21.86 10.47
N ALA A 47 0.51 -22.65 9.40
CA ALA A 47 1.59 -22.53 8.43
C ALA A 47 1.47 -21.30 7.52
N MET A 48 0.32 -20.61 7.53
CA MET A 48 0.21 -19.28 6.90
C MET A 48 1.24 -18.29 7.47
N ARG A 49 1.68 -18.46 8.72
CA ARG A 49 2.71 -17.62 9.35
C ARG A 49 4.12 -17.87 8.80
N ASP A 50 4.34 -19.03 8.17
CA ASP A 50 5.63 -19.41 7.61
C ASP A 50 5.84 -18.87 6.20
N LEU A 51 4.77 -18.41 5.54
CA LEU A 51 4.79 -17.75 4.23
C LEU A 51 5.29 -16.29 4.32
N LYS A 52 6.45 -16.08 4.95
CA LYS A 52 7.00 -14.75 5.26
C LYS A 52 7.31 -13.96 3.99
N THR A 53 7.86 -14.63 2.96
CA THR A 53 8.22 -14.01 1.70
C THR A 53 6.97 -13.58 0.93
N LEU A 54 5.97 -14.46 0.87
CA LEU A 54 4.68 -14.13 0.26
C LEU A 54 3.97 -12.99 1.00
N HIS A 55 3.96 -13.03 2.34
CA HIS A 55 3.37 -11.98 3.16
C HIS A 55 4.04 -10.62 2.92
N ALA A 56 5.38 -10.59 2.90
CA ALA A 56 6.15 -9.38 2.59
C ALA A 56 5.86 -8.87 1.17
N ALA A 57 5.71 -9.76 0.17
CA ALA A 57 5.39 -9.39 -1.20
C ALA A 57 4.00 -8.73 -1.31
N VAL A 58 3.00 -9.24 -0.59
CA VAL A 58 1.66 -8.64 -0.51
C VAL A 58 1.73 -7.26 0.15
N LEU A 59 2.42 -7.13 1.28
CA LEU A 59 2.59 -5.84 1.95
C LEU A 59 3.29 -4.81 1.05
N GLU A 60 4.32 -5.24 0.32
CA GLU A 60 5.05 -4.37 -0.58
C GLU A 60 4.21 -3.97 -1.80
N THR A 61 3.40 -4.89 -2.33
CA THR A 61 2.41 -4.58 -3.37
C THR A 61 1.43 -3.53 -2.87
N MET A 62 0.90 -3.70 -1.67
CA MET A 62 0.01 -2.73 -1.05
C MET A 62 0.70 -1.38 -0.84
N ARG A 63 1.99 -1.35 -0.48
CA ARG A 63 2.76 -0.11 -0.35
C ARG A 63 2.91 0.62 -1.69
N TYR A 64 3.16 -0.10 -2.77
CA TYR A 64 3.31 0.49 -4.11
C TYR A 64 1.97 0.92 -4.73
N HIS A 65 0.92 0.13 -4.53
CA HIS A 65 -0.37 0.27 -5.23
C HIS A 65 -1.52 0.68 -4.31
N THR A 66 -1.23 1.35 -3.18
CA THR A 66 -2.26 1.77 -2.21
C THR A 66 -3.36 2.60 -2.89
N ILE A 67 -4.58 2.12 -2.75
CA ILE A 67 -5.83 2.67 -3.31
C ILE A 67 -6.27 3.98 -2.61
N ALA A 68 -5.45 4.56 -1.74
CA ALA A 68 -5.78 5.70 -0.88
C ALA A 68 -4.62 6.69 -0.67
N ASN A 69 -3.89 7.07 -1.74
CA ASN A 69 -2.80 8.05 -1.61
C ASN A 69 -3.14 9.48 -2.05
N SER A 70 -4.41 9.81 -2.31
CA SER A 70 -4.87 11.19 -2.42
C SER A 70 -5.00 11.82 -1.02
N ARG A 71 -3.86 12.10 -0.39
CA ARG A 71 -3.82 13.15 0.64
C ARG A 71 -4.11 14.47 -0.08
N THR A 72 -5.39 14.84 -0.16
CA THR A 72 -5.81 16.17 -0.61
C THR A 72 -5.27 17.17 0.40
N GLY A 73 -4.04 17.63 0.18
CA GLY A 73 -3.45 18.70 0.95
C GLY A 73 -4.26 19.96 0.68
N THR A 74 -5.23 20.26 1.53
CA THR A 74 -5.87 21.58 1.58
C THR A 74 -4.81 22.57 2.05
N ARG A 75 -4.03 23.09 1.10
CA ARG A 75 -3.02 24.12 1.34
C ARG A 75 -3.75 25.38 1.77
N ARG A 76 -3.98 25.54 3.08
CA ARG A 76 -4.58 26.74 3.67
C ARG A 76 -3.61 27.89 3.44
N ARG A 77 -3.87 28.69 2.40
CA ARG A 77 -3.09 29.88 2.06
C ARG A 77 -3.34 30.90 3.17
N ILE A 78 -2.40 31.03 4.11
CA ILE A 78 -2.45 32.10 5.10
C ILE A 78 -2.13 33.40 4.35
N SER A 79 -3.15 34.19 4.04
CA SER A 79 -2.97 35.56 3.54
C SER A 79 -2.59 36.45 4.72
N SER A 80 -1.30 36.76 4.86
CA SER A 80 -0.85 37.83 5.74
C SER A 80 -1.14 39.17 5.06
N SER A 81 -2.20 39.86 5.50
CA SER A 81 -2.40 41.27 5.20
C SER A 81 -1.38 42.09 5.99
N ILE A 82 -0.30 42.49 5.33
CA ILE A 82 0.62 43.52 5.81
C ILE A 82 -0.17 44.84 5.78
N SER A 83 -0.72 45.21 6.95
CA SER A 83 -1.32 46.52 7.19
C SER A 83 -0.20 47.55 7.33
N THR A 84 0.09 48.26 6.24
CA THR A 84 0.91 49.47 6.26
C THR A 84 0.10 50.60 6.93
N ARG A 85 0.47 51.01 8.14
CA ARG A 85 0.00 52.29 8.69
C ARG A 85 1.13 53.08 9.37
N SER A 86 1.73 53.92 8.53
CA SER A 86 2.19 55.30 8.76
C SER A 86 2.72 55.69 10.15
N LYS A 87 4.04 55.90 10.17
CA LYS A 87 4.80 56.73 11.12
C LYS A 87 4.39 58.20 10.96
N PRO A 88 4.01 58.96 12.01
CA PRO A 88 3.93 60.41 11.90
C PRO A 88 5.31 61.04 12.17
N ALA A 89 5.69 61.99 11.32
CA ALA A 89 6.86 62.84 11.46
C ALA A 89 6.41 64.30 11.60
N LYS A 90 7.05 65.01 12.55
CA LYS A 90 7.10 66.48 12.76
C LYS A 90 5.76 67.13 13.20
N SER A 91 5.74 68.21 13.96
CA SER A 91 6.70 69.29 14.21
C SER A 91 6.50 69.89 15.60
#